data_AF-A0A1K0GHX6-F1
#
_entry.id   AF-A0A1K0GHX6-F1
#
_cell.length_a   1.000
_cell.length_b   1.000
_cell.length_c   1.000
_cell.angle_alpha   90.00
_cell.angle_beta   90.00
_cell.angle_gamma   90.00
#
_symmetry.space_group_name_H-M   'P 1'
#
loop_
_entity.id
_entity.type
_entity.pdbx_description
1 polymer ?
#
loop_
_entity_poly.entity_id
_entity_poly.type
_entity_poly.pdbx_seq_one_letter_code
_entity_poly.pdbx_strand_id
1 'polypeptide(L)'
;MAIVQRIVPARPDQVFAVLADGWTYSDWVVGTVHIRDVDAGWPAPGSRLHHKAGPWPLSLHESSEVLTCEPERELTIRAGLWPLGEAHVRILLDPVEGGRTRITMEETFGAGPLRWVHTKLNDLVLHRRNIESLRRLCDIATREKSRP
;
A
#
# COMPACT_ATOMS: atom_id res chain seq x y z
N MET A 1 -11.30 -5.62 -8.87
CA MET A 1 -11.31 -4.99 -7.54
C MET A 1 -10.99 -6.07 -6.53
N ALA A 2 -9.97 -5.88 -5.72
CA ALA A 2 -9.60 -6.78 -4.63
C ALA A 2 -9.73 -6.03 -3.30
N ILE A 3 -10.35 -6.65 -2.30
CA ILE A 3 -10.51 -6.08 -0.96
C ILE A 3 -9.91 -7.06 0.04
N VAL A 4 -9.06 -6.57 0.93
CA VAL A 4 -8.50 -7.35 2.04
C VAL A 4 -8.66 -6.56 3.33
N GLN A 5 -9.09 -7.25 4.39
CA GLN A 5 -9.31 -6.64 5.70
C GLN A 5 -8.56 -7.38 6.78
N ARG A 6 -8.03 -6.65 7.76
CA ARG A 6 -7.40 -7.24 8.94
C ARG A 6 -7.56 -6.34 10.15
N ILE A 7 -7.82 -6.94 11.31
CA ILE A 7 -7.78 -6.24 12.60
C ILE A 7 -6.36 -6.33 13.15
N VAL A 8 -5.79 -5.17 13.49
CA VAL A 8 -4.46 -5.04 14.11
C VAL A 8 -4.61 -4.53 15.56
N PRO A 9 -3.82 -5.05 16.51
CA PRO A 9 -3.83 -4.57 17.90
C PRO A 9 -3.05 -3.26 18.10
N ALA A 10 -3.23 -2.29 17.20
CA ALA A 10 -2.64 -0.96 17.20
C ALA A 10 -3.75 0.10 16.97
N ARG A 11 -3.55 1.30 17.49
CA ARG A 11 -4.49 2.42 17.33
C ARG A 11 -4.39 3.04 15.92
N PRO A 12 -5.42 3.75 15.42
CA PRO A 12 -5.40 4.32 14.07
C PRO A 12 -4.23 5.29 13.85
N ASP A 13 -3.87 6.09 14.85
CA ASP A 13 -2.72 7.00 14.83
C ASP A 13 -1.39 6.27 14.61
N GLN A 14 -1.22 5.10 15.24
CA GLN A 14 -0.01 4.28 15.08
C GLN A 14 0.07 3.65 13.70
N VAL A 15 -1.06 3.17 13.18
CA VAL A 15 -1.12 2.61 11.83
C VAL A 15 -0.88 3.72 10.80
N PHE A 16 -1.48 4.88 11.00
CA PHE A 16 -1.35 6.02 10.12
C PHE A 16 0.08 6.59 10.12
N ALA A 17 0.78 6.59 11.26
CA ALA A 17 2.18 6.99 11.32
C ALA A 17 3.06 6.15 10.37
N VAL A 18 2.79 4.85 10.24
CA VAL A 18 3.49 3.99 9.26
C VAL A 18 3.11 4.39 7.83
N LEU A 19 1.83 4.63 7.54
CA LEU A 19 1.39 5.05 6.20
C LEU A 19 1.95 6.43 5.80
N ALA A 20 2.07 7.33 6.78
CA ALA A 20 2.61 8.67 6.62
C ALA A 20 4.14 8.69 6.47
N ASP A 21 4.84 7.62 6.81
CA ASP A 21 6.26 7.45 6.48
C ASP A 21 6.40 6.73 5.13
N GLY A 22 6.56 7.51 4.06
CA GLY A 22 6.71 7.01 2.70
C GLY A 22 7.90 6.07 2.49
N TRP A 23 8.90 6.07 3.38
CA TRP A 23 10.04 5.14 3.32
C TRP A 23 9.66 3.73 3.74
N THR A 24 8.68 3.58 4.64
CA THR A 24 8.19 2.26 5.05
C THR A 24 7.37 1.57 3.96
N TYR A 25 7.00 2.28 2.88
CA TYR A 25 6.19 1.74 1.80
C TYR A 25 6.82 0.49 1.16
N SER A 26 8.15 0.42 1.03
CA SER A 26 8.81 -0.81 0.55
C SER A 26 8.74 -1.98 1.52
N ASP A 27 8.57 -1.71 2.82
CA ASP A 27 8.62 -2.74 3.86
C ASP A 27 7.32 -3.53 3.91
N TRP A 28 6.19 -2.88 3.61
CA TRP A 28 4.89 -3.52 3.59
C TRP A 28 4.28 -3.71 2.20
N VAL A 29 4.74 -3.04 1.14
CA VAL A 29 4.26 -3.34 -0.23
C VAL A 29 5.11 -4.43 -0.86
N VAL A 30 4.55 -5.63 -0.95
CA VAL A 30 5.20 -6.76 -1.62
C VAL A 30 5.28 -6.47 -3.13
N GLY A 31 6.50 -6.50 -3.67
CA GLY A 31 6.79 -6.19 -5.07
C GLY A 31 7.56 -4.88 -5.28
N THR A 32 7.59 -4.02 -4.25
CA THR A 32 8.50 -2.88 -4.18
C THR A 32 9.88 -3.35 -3.74
N VAL A 33 10.89 -3.09 -4.57
CA VAL A 33 12.27 -3.48 -4.30
C VAL A 33 13.00 -2.43 -3.47
N HIS A 34 12.73 -1.15 -3.75
CA HIS A 34 13.44 -0.04 -3.10
C HIS A 34 12.69 1.30 -3.30
N ILE A 35 12.53 2.07 -2.22
CA ILE A 35 12.14 3.49 -2.27
C ILE A 35 13.38 4.32 -2.58
N ARG A 36 13.30 5.14 -3.63
CA ARG A 36 14.39 6.00 -4.08
C ARG A 36 14.27 7.41 -3.55
N ASP A 37 13.04 7.91 -3.46
CA ASP A 37 12.75 9.27 -3.09
C ASP A 37 11.31 9.38 -2.59
N VAL A 38 11.08 10.31 -1.67
CA VAL A 38 9.77 10.62 -1.10
C VAL A 38 9.65 12.14 -1.06
N ASP A 39 8.59 12.68 -1.67
CA ASP A 39 8.35 14.12 -1.65
C ASP A 39 8.26 14.62 -0.20
N ALA A 40 8.86 15.79 0.07
CA ALA A 40 8.86 16.40 1.42
C ALA A 40 7.45 16.69 1.98
N GLY A 41 6.45 16.78 1.11
CA GLY A 41 5.05 16.99 1.48
C GLY A 41 4.27 15.70 1.74
N TRP A 42 4.89 14.53 1.68
CA TRP A 42 4.19 13.26 1.91
C TRP A 42 3.60 13.18 3.32
N PRO A 43 2.36 12.65 3.52
CA PRO A 43 1.42 12.10 2.53
C PRO A 43 0.34 13.10 2.06
N ALA A 44 0.64 14.38 1.86
CA ALA A 44 -0.37 15.34 1.38
C ALA A 44 -0.85 14.97 -0.05
N PRO A 45 -2.13 15.22 -0.41
CA PRO A 45 -2.62 14.99 -1.76
C PRO A 45 -1.73 15.64 -2.83
N GLY A 46 -1.39 14.89 -3.88
CA GLY A 46 -0.47 15.29 -4.94
C GLY A 46 1.00 15.00 -4.67
N SER A 47 1.39 14.66 -3.44
CA SER A 47 2.75 14.19 -3.13
C SER A 47 2.99 12.80 -3.70
N ARG A 48 4.26 12.50 -4.00
CA ARG A 48 4.68 11.25 -4.64
C ARG A 48 5.80 10.55 -3.87
N LEU A 49 5.82 9.24 -4.03
CA LEU A 49 6.99 8.41 -3.75
C LEU A 49 7.50 7.77 -5.03
N HIS A 50 8.81 7.69 -5.16
CA HIS A 50 9.50 7.13 -6.32
C HIS A 50 10.14 5.82 -5.92
N HIS A 51 9.80 4.74 -6.62
CA HIS A 51 10.24 3.40 -6.23
C HIS A 51 10.62 2.55 -7.43
N LYS A 52 11.32 1.45 -7.15
CA LYS A 52 11.53 0.38 -8.13
C LYS A 52 10.59 -0.77 -7.82
N ALA A 53 9.81 -1.21 -8.81
CA ALA A 53 8.94 -2.36 -8.68
C ALA A 53 9.24 -3.41 -9.75
N GLY A 54 8.94 -4.67 -9.44
CA GLY A 54 9.04 -5.79 -10.38
C GLY A 54 10.24 -6.72 -10.13
N PRO A 55 10.14 -7.97 -10.63
CA PRO A 55 11.15 -8.99 -10.39
C PRO A 55 12.46 -8.61 -11.08
N TRP A 56 13.58 -8.76 -10.37
CA TRP A 56 14.91 -8.59 -10.96
C TRP A 56 15.12 -9.60 -12.11
N PRO A 57 15.66 -9.22 -13.28
CA PRO A 57 16.26 -7.93 -13.67
C PRO A 57 15.30 -6.94 -14.36
N LEU A 58 13.99 -7.21 -14.38
CA LEU A 58 12.96 -6.39 -15.05
C LEU A 58 12.41 -5.27 -14.15
N SER A 59 13.13 -4.86 -13.10
CA SER A 59 12.64 -3.83 -12.18
C SER A 59 12.55 -2.47 -12.88
N LEU A 60 11.39 -1.84 -12.81
CA LEU A 60 11.07 -0.60 -13.49
C LEU A 60 10.98 0.56 -12.52
N HIS A 61 11.21 1.78 -13.03
CA HIS A 61 11.02 3.00 -12.26
C HIS A 61 9.54 3.34 -12.24
N GLU A 62 8.94 3.25 -11.06
CA GLU A 62 7.53 3.55 -10.83
C GLU A 62 7.41 4.70 -9.81
N SER A 63 6.27 5.36 -9.85
CA SER A 63 5.92 6.38 -8.86
C SER A 63 4.50 6.13 -8.39
N SER A 64 4.28 6.36 -7.10
CA SER A 64 2.95 6.36 -6.50
C SER A 64 2.60 7.77 -6.04
N GLU A 65 1.38 8.20 -6.29
CA GLU A 65 0.88 9.54 -5.97
C GLU A 65 -0.27 9.45 -4.97
N VAL A 66 -0.28 10.31 -3.95
CA VAL A 66 -1.42 10.42 -3.04
C VAL A 66 -2.57 11.12 -3.74
N LEU A 67 -3.73 10.45 -3.81
CA LEU A 67 -4.96 11.03 -4.31
C LEU A 67 -5.76 11.70 -3.20
N THR A 68 -5.94 11.01 -2.07
CA THR A 68 -6.66 11.52 -0.90
C THR A 68 -5.91 11.11 0.36
N CYS A 69 -5.91 11.99 1.36
CA CYS A 69 -5.32 11.73 2.66
C CYS A 69 -6.21 12.37 3.74
N GLU A 70 -6.83 11.53 4.56
CA GLU A 70 -7.50 11.90 5.78
C GLU A 70 -6.73 11.27 6.96
N PRO A 71 -6.00 12.07 7.75
CA PRO A 71 -5.22 11.56 8.86
C PRO A 71 -6.02 10.62 9.77
N GLU A 72 -5.41 9.47 10.10
CA GLU A 72 -5.97 8.42 10.95
C GLU A 72 -7.25 7.74 10.42
N ARG A 73 -7.69 8.04 9.18
CA ARG A 73 -8.92 7.53 8.59
C ARG A 73 -8.72 6.89 7.23
N GLU A 74 -8.08 7.60 6.31
CA GLU A 74 -7.99 7.18 4.92
C GLU A 74 -6.69 7.65 4.27
N LEU A 75 -6.09 6.78 3.47
CA LEU A 75 -5.06 7.16 2.51
C LEU A 75 -5.34 6.44 1.19
N THR A 76 -5.55 7.20 0.12
CA THR A 76 -5.68 6.65 -1.24
C THR A 76 -4.49 7.03 -2.08
N ILE A 77 -3.89 6.03 -2.69
CA ILE A 77 -2.67 6.14 -3.50
C ILE A 77 -2.96 5.60 -4.90
N ARG A 78 -2.57 6.36 -5.93
CA ARG A 78 -2.43 5.86 -7.29
C ARG A 78 -1.03 5.31 -7.48
N ALA A 79 -0.90 4.00 -7.59
CA ALA A 79 0.32 3.33 -7.97
C ALA A 79 0.40 3.20 -9.49
N GLY A 80 1.48 3.67 -10.11
CA GLY A 80 1.80 3.29 -11.49
C GLY A 80 2.27 1.83 -11.50
N LEU A 81 1.75 1.01 -12.42
CA LEU A 81 2.21 -0.37 -12.66
C LEU A 81 2.59 -0.50 -14.13
N TRP A 82 3.70 0.06 -14.58
CA TRP A 82 4.07 -0.05 -16.01
C TRP A 82 4.61 -1.46 -16.30
N PRO A 83 4.23 -2.16 -17.39
CA PRO A 83 3.32 -1.77 -18.48
C PRO A 83 1.84 -2.18 -18.26
N LEU A 84 1.48 -2.66 -17.08
CA LEU A 84 0.15 -3.16 -16.71
C LEU A 84 -0.92 -2.05 -16.54
N GLY A 85 -0.51 -0.79 -16.36
CA GLY A 85 -1.39 0.37 -16.24
C GLY A 85 -1.19 1.13 -14.93
N GLU A 86 -2.28 1.44 -14.25
CA GLU A 86 -2.29 2.08 -12.93
C GLU A 86 -3.19 1.28 -11.97
N ALA A 87 -2.96 1.38 -10.68
CA ALA A 87 -3.83 0.83 -9.65
C ALA A 87 -4.12 1.89 -8.59
N HIS A 88 -5.35 1.93 -8.11
CA HIS A 88 -5.76 2.75 -6.99
C HIS A 88 -5.83 1.86 -5.76
N VAL A 89 -4.97 2.15 -4.77
CA VAL A 89 -4.92 1.48 -3.48
C VAL A 89 -5.52 2.43 -2.45
N ARG A 90 -6.68 2.10 -1.91
CA ARG A 90 -7.35 2.83 -0.85
C ARG A 90 -7.21 2.08 0.46
N ILE A 91 -6.70 2.74 1.48
CA ILE A 91 -6.46 2.19 2.81
C ILE A 91 -7.36 2.92 3.79
N LEU A 92 -8.26 2.18 4.44
CA LEU A 92 -9.19 2.70 5.44
C LEU A 92 -8.82 2.18 6.82
N LEU A 93 -8.90 3.06 7.81
CA LEU A 93 -8.59 2.80 9.20
C LEU A 93 -9.85 3.03 10.04
N ASP A 94 -10.51 1.94 10.43
CA ASP A 94 -11.67 2.00 11.31
C ASP A 94 -11.25 1.64 12.74
N PRO A 95 -11.44 2.51 13.75
CA PRO A 95 -11.19 2.16 15.14
C PRO A 95 -12.12 1.04 15.61
N VAL A 96 -11.57 0.12 16.41
CA VAL A 96 -12.28 -1.02 17.02
C VAL A 96 -12.01 -1.02 18.53
N GLU A 97 -12.92 -1.61 19.30
CA GLU A 97 -12.78 -1.75 20.75
C GLU A 97 -11.42 -2.34 21.17
N GLY A 98 -10.92 -1.87 22.33
CA GLY A 98 -9.66 -2.33 22.90
C GLY A 98 -8.41 -1.72 22.25
N GLY A 99 -8.52 -0.53 21.65
CA GLY A 99 -7.38 0.17 21.03
C GLY A 99 -6.86 -0.54 19.79
N ARG A 100 -7.75 -1.21 19.05
CA ARG A 100 -7.45 -1.95 17.83
C ARG A 100 -7.94 -1.16 16.63
N THR A 101 -7.44 -1.49 15.45
CA THR A 101 -7.86 -0.87 14.19
C THR A 101 -8.17 -1.95 13.18
N ARG A 102 -9.31 -1.83 12.49
CA ARG A 102 -9.59 -2.59 11.28
C ARG A 102 -9.01 -1.81 10.11
N ILE A 103 -8.02 -2.43 9.47
CA ILE A 103 -7.43 -1.93 8.23
C ILE A 103 -8.15 -2.59 7.07
N THR A 104 -8.71 -1.79 6.17
CA THR A 104 -9.29 -2.25 4.91
C THR A 104 -8.43 -1.72 3.77
N MET A 105 -7.93 -2.61 2.92
CA MET A 105 -7.17 -2.26 1.73
C MET A 105 -7.99 -2.65 0.49
N GLU A 106 -8.35 -1.65 -0.30
CA GLU A 106 -9.10 -1.80 -1.56
C GLU A 106 -8.15 -1.49 -2.72
N GLU A 107 -7.92 -2.46 -3.60
CA GLU A 107 -7.11 -2.28 -4.81
C GLU A 107 -8.00 -2.37 -6.05
N THR A 108 -8.02 -1.30 -6.84
CA THR A 108 -8.73 -1.20 -8.11
C THR A 108 -7.75 -0.92 -9.23
N PHE A 109 -7.63 -1.84 -10.18
CA PHE A 109 -6.78 -1.67 -11.36
C PHE A 109 -7.49 -0.78 -12.39
N GLY A 110 -6.79 0.25 -12.87
CA GLY A 110 -7.18 1.08 -14.00
C GLY A 110 -7.13 0.28 -15.31
N ALA A 111 -7.99 0.65 -16.26
CA ALA A 111 -8.13 -0.07 -17.52
C ALA A 111 -6.92 0.14 -18.44
N GLY A 112 -6.10 -0.89 -18.62
CA GLY A 112 -5.07 -0.98 -19.66
C GLY A 112 -5.42 -2.01 -20.75
N PRO A 113 -4.77 -1.98 -21.92
CA PRO A 113 -5.04 -2.88 -23.06
C PRO A 113 -4.83 -4.38 -22.76
N LEU A 114 -4.30 -4.73 -21.57
CA LEU A 114 -4.00 -6.10 -21.15
C LEU A 114 -5.07 -6.77 -20.26
N ARG A 115 -6.32 -6.30 -20.24
CA ARG A 115 -7.47 -7.06 -19.66
C ARG A 115 -7.54 -8.52 -20.16
N TRP A 116 -6.92 -8.79 -21.32
CA TRP A 116 -6.78 -10.11 -21.95
C TRP A 116 -5.58 -10.96 -21.48
N VAL A 117 -4.52 -10.37 -20.93
CA VAL A 117 -3.35 -11.09 -20.39
C VAL A 117 -3.56 -11.47 -18.91
N HIS A 118 -4.47 -10.76 -18.22
CA HIS A 118 -4.89 -11.00 -16.84
C HIS A 118 -5.30 -12.44 -16.53
N THR A 119 -5.96 -13.14 -17.46
CA THR A 119 -6.47 -14.50 -17.19
C THR A 119 -5.37 -15.55 -17.04
N LYS A 120 -4.13 -15.27 -17.47
CA LYS A 120 -3.01 -16.23 -17.46
C LYS A 120 -1.98 -15.97 -16.36
N LEU A 121 -1.79 -14.71 -15.95
CA LEU A 121 -0.87 -14.32 -14.86
C LEU A 121 -1.61 -14.18 -13.52
N ASN A 122 -2.28 -15.28 -13.15
CA ASN A 122 -2.59 -15.74 -11.80
C ASN A 122 -3.07 -14.64 -10.80
N ASP A 123 -4.37 -14.34 -10.81
CA ASP A 123 -5.08 -13.60 -9.75
C ASP A 123 -4.71 -14.07 -8.33
N LEU A 124 -4.32 -15.35 -8.18
CA LEU A 124 -3.83 -15.93 -6.94
C LEU A 124 -2.50 -15.32 -6.45
N VAL A 125 -1.58 -14.98 -7.34
CA VAL A 125 -0.27 -14.41 -6.97
C VAL A 125 -0.45 -12.97 -6.52
N LEU A 126 -1.31 -12.19 -7.20
CA LEU A 126 -1.67 -10.83 -6.79
C LEU A 126 -2.43 -10.83 -5.46
N HIS A 127 -3.38 -11.77 -5.27
CA HIS A 127 -4.09 -11.89 -4.00
C HIS A 127 -3.15 -12.27 -2.85
N ARG A 128 -2.22 -13.21 -3.07
CA ARG A 128 -1.19 -13.55 -2.08
C ARG A 128 -0.26 -12.39 -1.77
N ARG A 129 0.15 -11.62 -2.79
CA ARG A 129 0.94 -10.39 -2.63
C ARG A 129 0.23 -9.43 -1.66
N ASN A 130 -1.07 -9.19 -1.86
CA ASN A 130 -1.83 -8.25 -1.05
C ASN A 130 -2.04 -8.75 0.39
N ILE A 131 -2.28 -10.04 0.59
CA ILE A 131 -2.37 -10.65 1.93
C ILE A 131 -1.04 -10.48 2.68
N GLU A 132 0.07 -10.75 2.02
CA GLU A 132 1.40 -10.62 2.61
C GLU A 132 1.74 -9.14 2.87
N SER A 133 1.35 -8.23 1.99
CA SER A 133 1.51 -6.79 2.22
C SER A 133 0.79 -6.33 3.49
N LEU A 134 -0.47 -6.72 3.64
CA LEU A 134 -1.26 -6.39 4.82
C LEU A 134 -0.70 -7.05 6.09
N ARG A 135 -0.11 -8.25 5.97
CA ARG A 135 0.57 -8.91 7.08
C ARG A 135 1.79 -8.12 7.56
N ARG A 136 2.67 -7.70 6.65
CA ARG A 136 3.86 -6.91 6.98
C ARG A 136 3.50 -5.57 7.59
N LEU A 137 2.48 -4.89 7.04
CA LEU A 137 1.97 -3.64 7.62
C LEU A 137 1.52 -3.83 9.08
N CYS A 138 0.76 -4.89 9.37
CA CYS A 138 0.34 -5.19 10.73
C CYS A 138 1.52 -5.50 11.66
N ASP A 139 2.54 -6.20 11.16
CA ASP A 139 3.72 -6.56 11.95
C ASP A 139 4.55 -5.31 12.29
N ILE A 140 4.71 -4.36 11.36
CA ILE A 140 5.39 -3.08 11.58
C ILE A 140 4.62 -2.23 12.61
N ALA A 141 3.30 -2.06 12.42
CA ALA A 141 2.47 -1.27 13.33
C ALA A 141 2.45 -1.84 14.76
N THR A 142 2.51 -3.17 14.90
CA THR A 142 2.58 -3.83 16.23
C THR A 142 3.97 -3.66 16.87
N ARG A 143 5.04 -3.55 16.08
CA ARG A 143 6.39 -3.30 16.59
C ARG A 143 6.59 -1.86 17.05
N GLU A 144 6.03 -0.87 16.35
CA GLU A 144 6.03 0.52 16.81
C GLU A 144 5.36 0.68 18.18
N LYS A 145 4.29 -0.10 18.46
CA LYS A 145 3.68 -0.18 19.80
C LYS A 145 4.64 -0.66 20.90
N SER A 146 5.70 -1.39 20.55
CA SER A 146 6.65 -2.00 21.48
C SER A 146 7.88 -1.13 21.74
N ARG A 147 8.00 0.04 21.08
CA ARG A 147 9.08 0.98 21.31
C ARG A 147 8.71 1.86 22.53
N PRO A 148 9.49 1.82 23.62
CA PRO A 148 9.18 2.51 24.87
C PRO A 148 9.26 4.04 24.74
#